data_AF-A0AA36AYS5-F1
#
_entry.id   AF-A0AA36AYS5-F1
#
_cell.length_a   1.000
_cell.length_b   1.000
_cell.length_c   1.000
_cell.angle_alpha   90.00
_cell.angle_beta   90.00
_cell.angle_gamma   90.00
#
_symmetry.space_group_name_H-M   'P 1'
#
loop_
_entity.id
_entity.type
_entity.pdbx_description
1 polymer ?
#
loop_
_entity_poly.entity_id
_entity_poly.type
_entity_poly.pdbx_seq_one_letter_code
_entity_poly.pdbx_strand_id
1 'polypeptide(L)'
;MPKRNYDPAYIKYGFIAIERGGKALPQCVLCMKSISNAAMKPSLLKRHLETNHMDKKDRDQGYFQRLGENVKRQRIYKTGQIYQKRAGIVKASYEVVLEAKNMKAHTIAESIGHASGKDLGQNQVVRGGCTKSLSGTRSQKDKVEKSDISRAAMLNKRILQEETNSQLC
;
A
#
# COMPACT_ATOMS: atom_id res chain seq x y z
N MET A 1 17.47 22.53 24.82
CA MET A 1 17.37 23.57 23.75
C MET A 1 15.90 23.85 23.46
N PRO A 2 15.49 25.11 23.24
CA PRO A 2 14.10 25.43 22.94
C PRO A 2 13.64 24.74 21.66
N LYS A 3 12.42 24.18 21.68
CA LYS A 3 11.78 23.56 20.52
C LYS A 3 11.38 24.67 19.56
N ARG A 4 12.01 24.72 18.39
CA ARG A 4 11.64 25.69 17.34
C ARG A 4 10.52 25.08 16.50
N ASN A 5 9.45 25.85 16.31
CA ASN A 5 8.39 25.53 15.38
C ASN A 5 8.72 26.10 14.00
N TYR A 6 8.25 25.42 12.96
CA TYR A 6 8.45 25.88 11.60
C TYR A 6 7.68 27.17 11.34
N ASP A 7 8.30 28.11 10.61
CA ASP A 7 7.69 29.36 10.16
C ASP A 7 7.47 29.31 8.63
N PRO A 8 6.24 29.52 8.13
CA PRO A 8 5.94 29.64 6.71
C PRO A 8 6.82 30.64 5.95
N ALA A 9 7.30 31.70 6.61
CA ALA A 9 8.18 32.70 6.01
C ALA A 9 9.54 32.10 5.55
N TYR A 10 9.91 30.90 6.01
CA TYR A 10 11.13 30.20 5.58
C TYR A 10 11.08 29.72 4.12
N ILE A 11 9.92 29.82 3.46
CA ILE A 11 9.80 29.58 2.02
C ILE A 11 10.69 30.52 1.19
N LYS A 12 11.01 31.73 1.70
CA LYS A 12 11.96 32.65 1.06
C LYS A 12 13.39 32.10 0.95
N TYR A 13 13.72 31.08 1.76
CA TYR A 13 14.98 30.35 1.70
C TYR A 13 14.83 29.00 0.96
N GLY A 14 13.68 28.73 0.35
CA GLY A 14 13.40 27.47 -0.34
C GLY A 14 13.07 26.29 0.59
N PHE A 15 12.51 26.53 1.78
CA PHE A 15 12.12 25.46 2.70
C PHE A 15 10.62 25.33 2.87
N ILE A 16 10.15 24.09 3.01
CA ILE A 16 8.77 23.73 3.37
C ILE A 16 8.75 22.90 4.65
N ALA A 17 7.63 22.93 5.38
CA ALA A 17 7.40 22.03 6.51
C ALA A 17 7.08 20.61 6.03
N ILE A 18 7.70 19.63 6.67
CA ILE A 18 7.35 18.23 6.53
C ILE A 18 7.18 17.59 7.90
N GLU A 19 6.19 16.73 8.05
CA GLU A 19 6.03 15.96 9.27
C GLU A 19 6.87 14.68 9.20
N ARG A 20 7.75 14.49 10.18
CA ARG A 20 8.41 13.21 10.45
C ARG A 20 8.32 12.93 11.95
N GLY A 21 7.78 11.77 12.32
CA GLY A 21 7.67 11.36 13.73
C GLY A 21 6.92 12.38 14.61
N GLY A 22 5.81 12.94 14.08
CA GLY A 22 4.99 13.94 14.80
C GLY A 22 5.65 15.31 14.99
N LYS A 23 6.74 15.61 14.28
CA LYS A 23 7.43 16.91 14.33
C LYS A 23 7.55 17.50 12.94
N ALA A 24 7.24 18.80 12.82
CA ALA A 24 7.51 19.57 11.61
C ALA A 24 9.02 19.85 11.50
N LEU A 25 9.63 19.32 10.45
CA LEU A 25 11.02 19.57 10.07
C LEU A 25 11.07 20.37 8.77
N PRO A 26 12.03 21.30 8.61
CA PRO A 26 12.24 22.01 7.36
C PRO A 26 12.87 21.08 6.31
N GLN A 27 12.30 21.03 5.10
CA GLN A 27 12.86 20.34 3.93
C GLN A 27 13.11 21.34 2.80
N CYS A 28 14.30 21.28 2.19
CA CYS A 28 14.62 22.10 1.03
C CYS A 28 13.83 21.62 -0.20
N VAL A 29 13.21 22.54 -0.93
CA VAL A 29 12.42 22.20 -2.13
C VAL A 29 13.26 21.89 -3.36
N LEU A 30 14.55 22.27 -3.35
CA LEU A 30 15.47 22.06 -4.47
C LEU A 30 16.15 20.69 -4.41
N CYS A 31 16.71 20.32 -3.27
CA CYS A 31 17.43 19.05 -3.08
C CYS A 31 16.67 18.01 -2.24
N MET A 32 15.48 18.34 -1.75
CA MET A 32 14.68 17.45 -0.89
C MET A 32 15.38 17.03 0.42
N LYS A 33 16.47 17.69 0.81
CA LYS A 33 17.17 17.41 2.06
C LYS A 33 16.42 18.00 3.26
N SER A 34 16.14 17.18 4.27
CA SER A 34 15.57 17.63 5.54
C SER A 34 16.67 18.09 6.48
N ILE A 35 16.46 19.22 7.14
CA ILE A 35 17.38 19.78 8.14
C ILE A 35 16.80 19.52 9.54
N SER A 36 17.67 19.33 10.54
CA SER A 36 17.26 19.12 11.93
C SER A 36 16.64 20.38 12.54
N ASN A 37 15.81 20.23 13.59
CA ASN A 37 15.20 21.37 14.28
C ASN A 37 16.22 22.38 14.83
N ALA A 38 17.40 21.91 15.27
CA ALA A 38 18.47 22.79 15.74
C ALA A 38 19.02 23.68 14.61
N ALA A 39 18.97 23.17 13.38
CA ALA A 39 19.45 23.84 12.18
C ALA A 39 18.35 24.58 11.40
N MET A 40 17.14 24.72 11.96
CA MET A 40 16.05 25.56 11.43
C MET A 40 16.27 27.07 11.67
N LYS A 41 17.48 27.49 12.00
CA LYS A 41 17.82 28.92 12.13
C LYS A 41 17.81 29.57 10.74
N PRO A 42 17.21 30.76 10.56
CA PRO A 42 17.20 31.45 9.27
C PRO A 42 18.58 31.60 8.63
N SER A 43 19.63 31.86 9.44
CA SER A 43 21.01 31.94 8.98
C SER A 43 21.52 30.63 8.36
N LEU A 44 21.10 29.48 8.90
CA LEU A 44 21.48 28.17 8.38
C LEU A 44 20.68 27.79 7.13
N LEU A 45 19.41 28.16 7.06
CA LEU A 45 18.58 27.97 5.86
C LEU A 45 19.11 28.82 4.70
N LYS A 46 19.43 30.09 4.95
CA LYS A 46 20.06 31.00 3.99
C LYS A 46 21.40 30.45 3.51
N ARG A 47 22.29 30.07 4.43
CA ARG A 47 23.58 29.46 4.09
C ARG A 47 23.42 28.20 3.25
N HIS A 48 22.43 27.34 3.54
CA HIS A 48 22.17 26.16 2.73
C HIS A 48 21.87 26.53 1.28
N LEU A 49 20.98 27.50 1.06
CA LEU A 49 20.65 28.01 -0.28
C LEU A 49 21.90 28.57 -0.99
N GLU A 50 22.66 29.43 -0.31
CA GLU A 50 23.84 30.07 -0.88
C GLU A 50 25.00 29.11 -1.18
N THR A 51 25.12 28.00 -0.46
CA THR A 51 26.24 27.06 -0.63
C THR A 51 25.90 25.86 -1.51
N ASN A 52 24.66 25.34 -1.43
CA ASN A 52 24.26 24.14 -2.17
C ASN A 52 23.56 24.49 -3.49
N HIS A 53 23.04 25.72 -3.60
CA HIS A 53 22.16 26.15 -4.69
C HIS A 53 22.49 27.59 -5.13
N MET A 54 23.77 27.86 -5.38
CA MET A 54 24.27 29.19 -5.80
C MET A 54 23.54 29.75 -7.02
N ASP A 55 23.13 28.88 -7.94
CA ASP A 55 22.42 29.19 -9.18
C ASP A 55 20.94 29.60 -8.97
N LYS A 56 20.41 29.37 -7.77
CA LYS A 56 19.01 29.64 -7.40
C LYS A 56 18.90 30.67 -6.26
N LYS A 57 20.00 31.21 -5.74
CA LYS A 57 20.01 32.10 -4.56
C LYS A 57 19.24 33.40 -4.77
N ASP A 58 19.24 33.93 -6.00
CA ASP A 58 18.63 35.22 -6.36
C ASP A 58 17.17 35.07 -6.85
N ARG A 59 16.59 33.87 -6.72
CA ARG A 59 15.19 33.62 -7.08
C ARG A 59 14.26 34.24 -6.04
N ASP A 60 13.11 34.72 -6.51
CA ASP A 60 12.11 35.34 -5.66
C ASP A 60 11.33 34.30 -4.83
N GLN A 61 10.58 34.80 -3.84
CA GLN A 61 9.77 33.93 -2.98
C GLN A 61 8.69 33.16 -3.75
N GLY A 62 8.11 33.76 -4.80
CA GLY A 62 7.09 33.14 -5.64
C GLY A 62 7.61 31.93 -6.41
N TYR A 63 8.87 31.98 -6.86
CA TYR A 63 9.55 30.80 -7.43
C TYR A 63 9.55 29.62 -6.43
N PHE A 64 9.99 29.86 -5.20
CA PHE A 64 10.04 28.81 -4.18
C PHE A 64 8.66 28.34 -3.73
N GLN A 65 7.66 29.22 -3.69
CA GLN A 65 6.27 28.84 -3.39
C GLN A 65 5.73 27.85 -4.43
N ARG A 66 5.83 28.17 -5.72
CA ARG A 66 5.37 27.29 -6.81
C ARG A 66 6.06 25.93 -6.78
N LEU A 67 7.37 25.93 -6.53
CA LEU A 67 8.13 24.69 -6.40
C LEU A 67 7.71 23.88 -5.17
N GLY A 68 7.50 24.54 -4.03
CA GLY A 68 7.01 23.91 -2.80
C GLY A 68 5.62 23.30 -2.95
N GLU A 69 4.71 23.95 -3.67
CA GLU A 69 3.39 23.39 -4.01
C GLU A 69 3.50 22.15 -4.90
N ASN A 70 4.39 22.18 -5.90
CA ASN A 70 4.64 21.03 -6.75
C ASN A 70 5.15 19.84 -5.91
N VAL A 71 6.11 20.07 -5.01
CA VAL A 71 6.63 19.05 -4.10
C VAL A 71 5.52 18.45 -3.22
N LYS A 72 4.64 19.29 -2.65
CA LYS A 72 3.50 18.82 -1.86
C LYS A 72 2.53 17.97 -2.69
N ARG A 73 2.20 18.42 -3.90
CA ARG A 73 1.32 17.69 -4.83
C ARG A 73 1.90 16.33 -5.20
N GLN A 74 3.19 16.27 -5.54
CA GLN A 74 3.86 15.02 -5.85
C GLN A 74 3.83 14.04 -4.67
N ARG A 75 4.00 14.53 -3.44
CA ARG A 75 3.91 13.69 -2.25
C ARG A 75 2.51 13.10 -2.07
N ILE A 76 1.47 13.93 -2.17
CA ILE A 76 0.07 13.47 -2.05
C ILE A 76 -0.21 12.39 -3.10
N TYR A 77 0.21 12.61 -4.35
CA TYR A 77 0.04 11.65 -5.43
C TYR A 77 0.73 10.31 -5.16
N LYS A 78 1.99 10.34 -4.70
CA LYS A 78 2.73 9.12 -4.32
C LYS A 78 2.06 8.38 -3.16
N THR A 79 1.63 9.09 -2.12
CA THR A 79 0.89 8.50 -0.99
C THR A 79 -0.41 7.87 -1.44
N GLY A 80 -1.17 8.53 -2.32
CA GLY A 80 -2.40 8.01 -2.91
C GLY A 80 -2.16 6.72 -3.69
N GLN A 81 -1.12 6.67 -4.54
CA GLN A 81 -0.76 5.43 -5.25
C GLN A 81 -0.41 4.28 -4.30
N ILE A 82 0.37 4.55 -3.24
CA ILE A 82 0.74 3.53 -2.25
C ILE A 82 -0.52 2.98 -1.56
N TYR A 83 -1.44 3.88 -1.18
CA TYR A 83 -2.71 3.49 -0.57
C TYR A 83 -3.54 2.59 -1.51
N GLN A 84 -3.71 2.98 -2.77
CA GLN A 84 -4.47 2.20 -3.75
C GLN A 84 -3.85 0.81 -3.99
N LYS A 85 -2.52 0.73 -4.08
CA LYS A 85 -1.81 -0.55 -4.19
C LYS A 85 -2.07 -1.44 -2.98
N ARG A 86 -1.96 -0.89 -1.76
CA ARG A 86 -2.23 -1.63 -0.52
C ARG A 86 -3.68 -2.09 -0.42
N ALA A 87 -4.64 -1.24 -0.78
CA ALA A 87 -6.06 -1.60 -0.79
C ALA A 87 -6.33 -2.77 -1.76
N GLY A 88 -5.73 -2.74 -2.96
CA GLY A 88 -5.81 -3.85 -3.92
C GLY A 88 -5.25 -5.16 -3.37
N ILE A 89 -4.09 -5.11 -2.71
CA ILE A 89 -3.45 -6.28 -2.08
C ILE A 89 -4.35 -6.86 -0.98
N VAL A 90 -4.86 -6.01 -0.08
CA VAL A 90 -5.74 -6.44 1.01
C VAL A 90 -7.00 -7.09 0.46
N LYS A 91 -7.64 -6.46 -0.55
CA LYS A 91 -8.83 -7.01 -1.20
C LYS A 91 -8.55 -8.40 -1.80
N ALA A 92 -7.49 -8.54 -2.59
CA ALA A 92 -7.12 -9.83 -3.18
C ALA A 92 -6.81 -10.89 -2.11
N SER A 93 -6.10 -10.52 -1.04
CA SER A 93 -5.81 -11.44 0.07
C SER A 93 -7.06 -11.93 0.78
N TYR A 94 -8.07 -11.06 0.94
CA TYR A 94 -9.33 -11.40 1.55
C TYR A 94 -10.18 -12.32 0.66
N GLU A 95 -10.21 -12.07 -0.65
CA GLU A 95 -10.91 -12.92 -1.63
C GLU A 95 -10.36 -14.36 -1.62
N VAL A 96 -9.04 -14.54 -1.53
CA VAL A 96 -8.42 -15.88 -1.40
C VAL A 96 -8.87 -16.61 -0.13
N VAL A 97 -9.00 -15.89 1.00
CA VAL A 97 -9.48 -16.49 2.26
C VAL A 97 -10.95 -16.90 2.16
N LEU A 98 -11.79 -16.12 1.47
CA LEU A 98 -13.19 -16.48 1.24
C LEU A 98 -13.31 -17.72 0.37
N GLU A 99 -12.54 -17.81 -0.71
CA GLU A 99 -12.55 -18.98 -1.58
C GLU A 99 -12.09 -20.24 -0.82
N ALA A 100 -11.04 -20.12 0.01
CA ALA A 100 -10.58 -21.21 0.87
C ALA A 100 -11.63 -21.67 1.90
N LYS A 101 -12.47 -20.77 2.40
CA LYS A 101 -13.59 -21.13 3.29
C LYS A 101 -14.68 -21.88 2.53
N ASN A 102 -15.01 -21.43 1.32
CA ASN A 102 -16.00 -22.09 0.46
C ASN A 102 -15.52 -23.48 0.05
N MET A 103 -14.25 -23.63 -0.33
CA MET A 103 -13.65 -24.93 -0.64
C MET A 103 -13.73 -25.92 0.53
N LYS A 104 -13.49 -25.48 1.78
CA LYS A 104 -13.66 -26.33 2.97
C LYS A 104 -15.11 -26.76 3.19
N ALA A 105 -16.08 -25.91 2.86
CA ALA A 105 -17.51 -26.27 2.91
C ALA A 105 -17.89 -27.27 1.82
N HIS A 106 -17.30 -27.16 0.63
CA HIS A 106 -17.47 -28.12 -0.46
C HIS A 106 -16.85 -29.50 -0.13
N THR A 107 -15.72 -29.55 0.59
CA THR A 107 -15.14 -30.83 1.05
C THR A 107 -16.07 -31.57 2.03
N ILE A 108 -16.80 -30.85 2.89
CA ILE A 108 -17.78 -31.47 3.78
C ILE A 108 -18.98 -31.99 2.97
N ALA A 109 -19.46 -31.23 1.99
CA ALA A 109 -20.55 -31.66 1.11
C ALA A 109 -20.17 -32.88 0.22
N GLU A 110 -18.93 -32.96 -0.27
CA GLU A 110 -18.45 -34.13 -1.03
C GLU A 110 -18.20 -35.35 -0.13
N SER A 111 -17.78 -35.15 1.12
CA SER A 111 -17.61 -36.24 2.09
C SER A 111 -18.92 -36.84 2.61
N ILE A 112 -20.03 -36.08 2.56
CA ILE A 112 -21.38 -36.55 2.92
C ILE A 112 -22.07 -37.24 1.73
N GLY A 113 -21.63 -37.00 0.49
CA GLY A 113 -22.21 -37.60 -0.72
C GLY A 113 -21.81 -39.06 -1.01
N HIS A 114 -20.87 -39.65 -0.25
CA HIS A 114 -20.36 -41.01 -0.48
C HIS A 114 -20.62 -42.01 0.65
N ALA A 115 -21.52 -41.70 1.59
CA ALA A 115 -21.94 -42.64 2.63
C ALA A 115 -23.46 -42.70 2.73
N SER A 116 -24.10 -43.47 1.85
CA SER A 116 -25.19 -44.40 2.21
C SER A 116 -25.76 -45.07 0.97
N GLY A 117 -25.17 -46.23 0.64
CA GLY A 117 -25.95 -47.33 0.13
C GLY A 117 -26.38 -48.20 1.30
N LYS A 118 -27.70 -48.39 1.42
CA LYS A 118 -28.46 -49.41 2.18
C LYS A 118 -29.22 -48.97 3.44
N ASP A 119 -30.53 -49.14 3.27
CA ASP A 119 -31.59 -49.57 4.19
C ASP A 119 -32.41 -48.57 5.04
N LEU A 120 -33.62 -48.35 4.49
CA LEU A 120 -34.96 -48.55 5.08
C LEU A 120 -35.40 -47.70 6.28
N GLY A 121 -36.46 -46.89 6.06
CA GLY A 121 -37.36 -46.46 7.13
C GLY A 121 -38.05 -45.11 6.92
N GLN A 122 -39.17 -45.12 6.19
CA GLN A 122 -40.34 -44.22 6.27
C GLN A 122 -40.18 -42.83 6.95
N ASN A 123 -40.25 -41.74 6.19
CA ASN A 123 -41.41 -40.83 6.20
C ASN A 123 -41.33 -39.76 5.10
N GLN A 124 -42.49 -39.47 4.52
CA GLN A 124 -42.69 -38.62 3.35
C GLN A 124 -42.93 -37.14 3.75
N VAL A 125 -42.84 -36.24 2.75
CA VAL A 125 -43.44 -34.88 2.63
C VAL A 125 -42.45 -33.71 2.90
N VAL A 126 -42.15 -32.72 2.03
CA VAL A 126 -42.62 -32.31 0.69
C VAL A 126 -41.67 -31.23 0.06
N ARG A 127 -41.43 -31.39 -1.25
CA ARG A 127 -41.30 -30.41 -2.38
C ARG A 127 -40.14 -29.39 -2.57
N GLY A 128 -39.62 -29.48 -3.81
CA GLY A 128 -39.22 -28.39 -4.72
C GLY A 128 -37.70 -28.28 -4.91
N GLY A 129 -37.04 -28.54 -6.06
CA GLY A 129 -37.43 -28.69 -7.45
C GLY A 129 -36.54 -27.79 -8.33
N CYS A 130 -35.56 -28.36 -9.05
CA CYS A 130 -35.17 -28.04 -10.44
C CYS A 130 -33.74 -28.54 -10.74
N THR A 131 -33.61 -29.32 -11.81
CA THR A 131 -32.40 -29.92 -12.36
C THR A 131 -31.67 -28.96 -13.30
N LYS A 132 -30.34 -29.12 -13.46
CA LYS A 132 -29.67 -29.35 -14.76
C LYS A 132 -28.13 -29.19 -14.65
N SER A 133 -27.47 -30.34 -14.72
CA SER A 133 -26.21 -30.65 -15.42
C SER A 133 -25.40 -29.52 -16.06
N LEU A 134 -24.13 -29.41 -15.68
CA LEU A 134 -23.03 -29.06 -16.60
C LEU A 134 -21.84 -30.01 -16.36
N SER A 135 -21.71 -30.96 -17.28
CA SER A 135 -20.52 -31.75 -17.55
C SER A 135 -19.39 -30.86 -18.07
N GLY A 136 -18.16 -31.00 -17.56
CA GLY A 136 -17.00 -30.28 -18.13
C GLY A 136 -15.72 -30.30 -17.31
N THR A 137 -14.87 -31.29 -17.59
CA THR A 137 -13.39 -31.35 -17.46
C THR A 137 -12.74 -31.18 -16.07
N ARG A 138 -12.57 -32.33 -15.38
CA ARG A 138 -11.90 -32.53 -14.08
C ARG A 138 -10.36 -32.54 -14.12
N SER A 139 -9.70 -32.40 -15.27
CA SER A 139 -8.25 -32.66 -15.38
C SER A 139 -7.38 -31.42 -15.66
N GLN A 140 -7.97 -30.29 -16.06
CA GLN A 140 -7.22 -29.06 -16.39
C GLN A 140 -7.22 -28.03 -15.25
N LYS A 141 -8.17 -28.09 -14.31
CA LYS A 141 -8.30 -27.12 -13.21
C LYS A 141 -7.21 -27.30 -12.13
N ASP A 142 -6.86 -28.54 -11.78
CA ASP A 142 -5.90 -28.87 -10.72
C ASP A 142 -4.46 -28.38 -10.99
N LYS A 143 -4.05 -28.24 -12.26
CA LYS A 143 -2.70 -27.74 -12.63
C LYS A 143 -2.64 -26.22 -12.66
N VAL A 144 -3.71 -25.56 -13.08
CA VAL A 144 -3.80 -24.09 -13.12
C VAL A 144 -3.85 -23.55 -11.68
N GLU A 145 -4.66 -24.18 -10.82
CA GLU A 145 -4.90 -23.75 -9.44
C GLU A 145 -3.66 -23.86 -8.52
N LYS A 146 -2.86 -24.94 -8.67
CA LYS A 146 -1.56 -25.05 -7.95
C LYS A 146 -0.53 -24.03 -8.41
N SER A 147 -0.60 -23.61 -9.68
CA SER A 147 0.32 -22.62 -10.26
C SER A 147 0.02 -21.21 -9.74
N ASP A 148 -1.27 -20.89 -9.53
CA ASP A 148 -1.72 -19.59 -9.06
C ASP A 148 -1.42 -19.37 -7.57
N ILE A 149 -1.60 -20.40 -6.74
CA ILE A 149 -1.21 -20.39 -5.32
C ILE A 149 0.31 -20.21 -5.17
N SER A 150 1.09 -20.91 -6.01
CA SER A 150 2.56 -20.80 -5.99
C SER A 150 3.04 -19.42 -6.46
N ARG A 151 2.36 -18.82 -7.44
CA ARG A 151 2.66 -17.47 -7.95
C ARG A 151 2.31 -16.39 -6.92
N ALA A 152 1.19 -16.55 -6.22
CA ALA A 152 0.79 -15.67 -5.12
C ALA A 152 1.77 -15.75 -3.94
N ALA A 153 2.23 -16.95 -3.57
CA ALA A 153 3.24 -17.14 -2.52
C ALA A 153 4.59 -16.48 -2.88
N MET A 154 5.01 -16.56 -4.15
CA MET A 154 6.23 -15.89 -4.62
C MET A 154 6.11 -14.37 -4.62
N LEU A 155 4.94 -13.82 -4.95
CA LEU A 155 4.70 -12.37 -4.90
C LEU A 155 4.80 -11.84 -3.46
N ASN A 156 4.16 -12.54 -2.51
CA ASN A 156 4.20 -12.17 -1.09
C ASN A 156 5.63 -12.23 -0.53
N LYS A 157 6.44 -13.20 -0.93
CA LYS A 157 7.85 -13.28 -0.53
C LYS A 157 8.71 -12.13 -1.07
N ARG A 158 8.48 -11.68 -2.31
CA ARG A 158 9.19 -10.52 -2.89
C ARG A 158 8.82 -9.21 -2.21
N ILE A 159 7.55 -9.03 -1.85
CA ILE A 159 7.07 -7.83 -1.17
C ILE A 159 7.69 -7.70 0.23
N LEU A 160 7.78 -8.80 1.00
CA LEU A 160 8.46 -8.81 2.30
C LEU A 160 9.97 -8.47 2.19
N GLN A 161 10.61 -8.87 1.10
CA GLN A 161 12.02 -8.53 0.83
C GLN A 161 12.19 -7.03 0.47
N GLU A 162 11.23 -6.42 -0.22
CA GLU A 162 11.26 -4.99 -0.53
C GLU A 162 10.94 -4.12 0.69
N GLU A 163 10.06 -4.57 1.58
CA GLU A 163 9.77 -3.89 2.84
C GLU A 163 10.96 -3.90 3.81
N THR A 164 11.74 -4.97 3.85
CA THR A 164 12.97 -5.06 4.66
C THR A 164 14.10 -4.18 4.11
N ASN A 165 14.22 -4.05 2.78
CA ASN A 165 15.21 -3.16 2.15
C ASN A 165 14.83 -1.67 2.24
N SER A 166 13.54 -1.34 2.27
CA SER A 166 13.06 0.04 2.38
C SER A 166 13.18 0.62 3.80
N GLN A 167 13.33 -0.23 4.82
CA GLN A 167 13.60 0.19 6.21
C GLN A 167 15.09 0.41 6.52
N LEU A 168 15.99 0.06 5.59
CA LEU A 168 17.45 0.19 5.77
C LEU A 168 18.07 1.44 5.12
N CYS A 169 17.26 2.31 4.49
CA CYS A 169 17.70 3.53 3.79
C CYS A 169 17.24 4.83 4.48
#